data_AF-A0A6P1IRF4-F1
#
_entry.id   AF-A0A6P1IRF4-F1
#
_cell.length_a   1.000
_cell.length_b   1.000
_cell.length_c   1.000
_cell.angle_alpha   90.00
_cell.angle_beta   90.00
_cell.angle_gamma   90.00
#
_symmetry.space_group_name_H-M   'P 1'
#
loop_
_entity.id
_entity.type
_entity.pdbx_description
1 polymer ?
#
loop_
_entity_poly.entity_id
_entity_poly.type
_entity_poly.pdbx_seq_one_letter_code
_entity_poly.pdbx_strand_id
1 'polypeptide(L)'
;MCEFFVKADPIQYEQRSRTVRMHGVLTSIRLENMVWDLLAEMAEDEGCTTNALIAQFHDEILAHRGEVPNFASFLRVTCMRYMRRRMLALERQQAEPRSPALQVAAAEAMTTPLQGTGTHGLGTLRPVISPIRAR
;
A
#
# COMPACT_ATOMS: atom_id res chain seq x y z
N MET A 1 -9.69 8.60 -27.63
CA MET A 1 -9.38 7.47 -26.71
C MET A 1 -7.89 7.57 -26.39
N CYS A 2 -7.48 7.63 -25.12
CA CYS A 2 -6.06 7.77 -24.76
C CYS A 2 -5.27 6.51 -25.17
N GLU A 3 -4.02 6.67 -25.61
CA GLU A 3 -3.13 5.55 -25.98
C GLU A 3 -3.00 4.51 -24.87
N PHE A 4 -3.09 4.95 -23.61
CA PHE A 4 -3.04 4.11 -22.42
C PHE A 4 -4.03 2.93 -22.47
N PHE A 5 -5.26 3.16 -22.95
CA PHE A 5 -6.29 2.10 -22.99
C PHE A 5 -6.17 1.20 -24.22
N VAL A 6 -5.62 1.71 -25.33
CA VAL A 6 -5.55 1.00 -26.61
C VAL A 6 -4.29 0.14 -26.71
N LYS A 7 -3.21 0.53 -26.01
CA LYS A 7 -1.94 -0.21 -25.98
C LYS A 7 -1.86 -1.25 -24.87
N ALA A 8 -2.98 -1.62 -24.24
CA ALA A 8 -3.00 -2.71 -23.28
C ALA A 8 -2.52 -4.00 -23.94
N ASP A 9 -1.61 -4.73 -23.26
CA ASP A 9 -1.08 -5.98 -23.78
C ASP A 9 -2.24 -6.98 -23.97
N PRO A 10 -2.44 -7.54 -25.18
CA PRO A 10 -3.49 -8.51 -25.46
C PRO A 10 -3.59 -9.64 -24.45
N ILE A 11 -2.46 -10.09 -23.90
CA ILE A 11 -2.45 -11.17 -22.93
C ILE A 11 -3.28 -10.83 -21.69
N GLN A 12 -3.40 -9.55 -21.31
CA GLN A 12 -4.07 -9.15 -20.07
C GLN A 12 -5.59 -9.34 -20.11
N TYR A 13 -6.21 -9.18 -21.28
CA TYR A 13 -7.66 -9.37 -21.47
C TYR A 13 -8.02 -10.72 -22.11
N GLU A 14 -7.03 -11.57 -22.41
CA GLU A 14 -7.28 -12.96 -22.74
C GLU A 14 -7.91 -13.71 -21.57
N GLN A 15 -8.92 -14.52 -21.86
CA GLN A 15 -9.57 -15.35 -20.86
C GLN A 15 -8.83 -16.68 -20.64
N ARG A 16 -8.57 -17.02 -19.39
CA ARG A 16 -8.04 -18.32 -18.96
C ARG A 16 -9.00 -18.98 -17.98
N SER A 17 -9.20 -20.29 -18.18
CA SER A 17 -9.99 -21.12 -17.26
C SER A 17 -9.05 -21.79 -16.27
N ARG A 18 -9.35 -21.68 -14.96
CA ARG A 18 -8.63 -22.38 -13.90
C ARG A 18 -9.64 -23.15 -13.05
N THR A 19 -9.24 -24.32 -12.58
CA THR A 19 -10.07 -25.14 -11.70
C THR A 19 -9.78 -24.78 -10.25
N VAL A 20 -10.83 -24.42 -9.50
CA VAL A 20 -10.76 -24.09 -8.08
C VAL A 20 -11.61 -25.11 -7.32
N ARG A 21 -11.12 -25.56 -6.17
CA ARG A 21 -11.87 -26.45 -5.27
C ARG A 21 -12.63 -25.61 -4.25
N MET A 22 -13.94 -25.74 -4.23
CA MET A 22 -14.85 -25.06 -3.28
C MET A 22 -15.79 -26.11 -2.70
N HIS A 23 -15.84 -26.24 -1.37
CA HIS A 23 -16.61 -27.28 -0.66
C HIS A 23 -16.43 -28.71 -1.23
N GLY A 24 -15.20 -29.07 -1.62
CA GLY A 24 -14.89 -30.38 -2.19
C GLY A 24 -15.26 -30.55 -3.68
N VAL A 25 -16.03 -29.64 -4.27
CA VAL A 25 -16.40 -29.62 -5.69
C VAL A 25 -15.34 -28.88 -6.50
N LEU A 26 -14.91 -29.48 -7.62
CA LEU A 26 -14.03 -28.83 -8.59
C LEU A 26 -14.87 -27.97 -9.53
N THR A 27 -14.66 -26.66 -9.47
CA THR A 27 -15.37 -25.68 -10.30
C THR A 27 -14.38 -25.03 -11.26
N SER A 28 -14.69 -25.05 -12.55
CA SER A 28 -13.91 -24.31 -13.55
C SER A 28 -14.40 -22.88 -13.64
N ILE A 29 -13.51 -21.92 -13.43
CA ILE A 29 -13.80 -20.49 -13.51
C ILE A 29 -13.00 -19.89 -14.66
N ARG A 30 -13.66 -19.11 -15.52
CA ARG A 30 -13.03 -18.41 -16.66
C ARG A 30 -12.97 -16.90 -16.41
N LEU A 31 -11.75 -16.38 -16.31
CA LEU A 31 -11.46 -14.96 -16.06
C LEU A 31 -10.32 -14.47 -16.96
N GLU A 32 -10.23 -13.16 -17.14
CA GLU A 32 -9.11 -12.51 -17.82
C GLU A 32 -7.82 -12.65 -17.00
N ASN A 33 -6.66 -12.67 -17.66
CA ASN A 33 -5.37 -12.79 -16.96
C ASN A 33 -5.15 -11.69 -15.93
N MET A 34 -5.50 -10.44 -16.26
CA MET A 34 -5.41 -9.32 -15.31
C MET A 34 -6.24 -9.57 -14.03
N VAL A 35 -7.39 -10.22 -14.14
CA VAL A 35 -8.23 -10.54 -12.97
C VAL A 35 -7.59 -11.64 -12.14
N TRP A 36 -6.96 -12.64 -12.77
CA TRP A 36 -6.19 -13.66 -12.06
C TRP A 36 -5.00 -13.08 -11.30
N ASP A 37 -4.29 -12.12 -11.90
CA ASP A 37 -3.15 -11.45 -11.27
C ASP A 37 -3.60 -10.62 -10.06
N LEU A 38 -4.71 -9.88 -10.17
CA LEU A 38 -5.29 -9.15 -9.05
C LEU A 38 -5.76 -10.07 -7.92
N LEU A 39 -6.34 -11.23 -8.24
CA LEU A 39 -6.71 -12.22 -7.22
C LEU A 39 -5.47 -12.81 -6.52
N ALA A 40 -4.35 -12.94 -7.21
CA ALA A 40 -3.09 -13.37 -6.60
C ALA A 40 -2.53 -12.29 -5.68
N GLU A 41 -2.50 -11.03 -6.10
CA GLU A 41 -2.07 -9.90 -5.25
C GLU A 41 -2.94 -9.80 -3.99
N MET A 42 -4.27 -9.91 -4.12
CA MET A 42 -5.16 -9.91 -2.96
C MET A 42 -4.88 -11.09 -2.01
N ALA A 43 -4.53 -12.25 -2.54
CA ALA A 43 -4.25 -13.42 -1.70
C ALA A 43 -2.92 -13.26 -0.95
N GLU A 44 -1.92 -12.65 -1.59
CA GLU A 44 -0.65 -12.27 -0.95
C GLU A 44 -0.87 -11.27 0.19
N ASP A 45 -1.67 -10.23 -0.03
CA ASP A 45 -2.05 -9.24 1.01
C ASP A 45 -2.71 -9.90 2.23
N GLU A 46 -3.54 -10.93 2.01
CA GLU A 46 -4.23 -11.69 3.06
C GLU A 46 -3.39 -12.86 3.61
N GLY A 47 -2.18 -13.09 3.08
CA GLY A 47 -1.30 -14.17 3.52
C GLY A 47 -1.81 -15.59 3.20
N CYS A 48 -2.59 -15.76 2.13
CA CYS A 48 -3.16 -17.03 1.71
C CYS A 48 -2.91 -17.33 0.22
N THR A 49 -3.37 -18.49 -0.27
CA THR A 49 -3.24 -18.83 -1.70
C THR A 49 -4.44 -18.28 -2.48
N THR A 50 -4.27 -18.00 -3.78
CA THR A 50 -5.37 -17.55 -4.65
C THR A 50 -6.59 -18.48 -4.61
N ASN A 51 -6.37 -19.81 -4.58
CA ASN A 51 -7.46 -20.78 -4.47
C ASN A 51 -8.18 -20.70 -3.12
N ALA A 52 -7.45 -20.50 -2.02
CA ALA A 52 -8.03 -20.36 -0.69
C ALA A 52 -8.85 -19.06 -0.59
N LEU A 53 -8.33 -17.95 -1.10
CA LEU A 53 -9.04 -16.67 -1.14
C LEU A 53 -10.35 -16.78 -1.94
N ILE A 54 -10.30 -17.40 -3.12
CA ILE A 54 -11.50 -17.58 -3.96
C ILE A 54 -12.54 -18.46 -3.26
N ALA A 55 -12.11 -19.54 -2.59
CA ALA A 55 -13.02 -20.37 -1.81
C ALA A 55 -13.63 -19.58 -0.64
N GLN A 56 -12.84 -18.80 0.09
CA GLN A 56 -13.34 -17.94 1.15
C GLN A 56 -14.39 -16.94 0.63
N PHE A 57 -14.13 -16.27 -0.50
CA PHE A 57 -15.11 -15.37 -1.10
C PHE A 57 -16.41 -16.08 -1.49
N HIS A 58 -16.32 -17.30 -2.02
CA HIS A 58 -17.49 -18.11 -2.32
C HIS A 58 -18.30 -18.41 -1.05
N ASP A 59 -17.63 -18.82 0.02
CA ASP A 59 -18.26 -19.18 1.29
C ASP A 59 -18.92 -17.95 1.94
N GLU A 60 -18.25 -16.79 1.93
CA GLU A 60 -18.76 -15.54 2.49
C GLU A 60 -20.01 -15.03 1.75
N ILE A 61 -19.98 -15.02 0.42
CA ILE A 61 -21.13 -14.54 -0.36
C ILE A 61 -22.31 -15.53 -0.28
N LEU A 62 -22.03 -16.84 -0.23
CA LEU A 62 -23.03 -17.87 0.00
C LEU A 62 -23.67 -17.71 1.38
N ALA A 63 -22.88 -17.50 2.44
CA ALA A 63 -23.39 -17.26 3.79
C ALA A 63 -24.21 -15.96 3.86
N HIS A 64 -23.84 -14.93 3.11
CA HIS A 64 -24.53 -13.64 3.13
C HIS A 64 -25.82 -13.61 2.31
N ARG A 65 -25.89 -14.32 1.17
CA ARG A 65 -27.04 -14.25 0.23
C ARG A 65 -27.83 -15.55 0.09
N GLY A 66 -27.31 -16.67 0.59
CA GLY A 66 -27.90 -18.00 0.41
C GLY A 66 -27.60 -18.65 -0.95
N GLU A 67 -27.10 -17.89 -1.92
CA GLU A 67 -26.72 -18.37 -3.24
C GLU A 67 -25.59 -17.52 -3.86
N VAL A 68 -24.92 -18.08 -4.88
CA VAL A 68 -23.82 -17.42 -5.58
C VAL A 68 -24.03 -17.41 -7.11
N PRO A 69 -25.06 -16.71 -7.62
CA PRO A 69 -25.22 -16.54 -9.06
C PRO A 69 -24.05 -15.70 -9.62
N ASN A 70 -23.56 -16.07 -10.80
CA ASN A 70 -22.55 -15.30 -11.55
C ASN A 70 -21.24 -15.04 -10.79
N PHE A 71 -20.69 -16.08 -10.13
CA PHE A 71 -19.48 -15.96 -9.32
C PHE A 71 -18.28 -15.35 -10.09
N ALA A 72 -18.12 -15.66 -11.37
CA ALA A 72 -17.07 -15.05 -12.19
C ALA A 72 -17.22 -13.52 -12.33
N SER A 73 -18.44 -13.01 -12.44
CA SER A 73 -18.70 -11.56 -12.46
C SER A 73 -18.46 -10.94 -11.08
N PHE A 74 -18.83 -11.66 -10.02
CA PHE A 74 -18.54 -11.24 -8.65
C PHE A 74 -17.02 -11.04 -8.44
N LEU A 75 -16.18 -12.00 -8.85
CA LEU A 75 -14.73 -11.89 -8.72
C LEU A 75 -14.16 -10.67 -9.46
N ARG A 76 -14.62 -10.40 -10.70
CA ARG A 76 -14.23 -9.20 -11.46
C ARG A 76 -14.57 -7.91 -10.70
N VAL A 77 -15.79 -7.82 -10.18
CA VAL A 77 -16.24 -6.65 -9.41
C VAL A 77 -15.44 -6.50 -8.11
N THR A 78 -15.12 -7.61 -7.45
CA THR A 78 -14.30 -7.63 -6.24
C THR A 78 -12.89 -7.07 -6.52
N CYS A 79 -12.23 -7.48 -7.60
CA CYS A 79 -10.93 -6.92 -8.01
C CYS A 79 -11.02 -5.41 -8.30
N MET A 80 -12.06 -4.95 -9.01
CA MET A 80 -12.26 -3.51 -9.25
C MET A 80 -12.46 -2.72 -7.96
N ARG A 81 -13.20 -3.27 -6.98
CA ARG A 81 -13.40 -2.66 -5.67
C ARG A 81 -12.11 -2.62 -4.85
N TYR A 82 -11.31 -3.69 -4.91
CA TYR A 82 -9.99 -3.77 -4.28
C TYR A 82 -9.05 -2.67 -4.79
N MET A 83 -8.93 -2.52 -6.12
CA MET A 83 -8.11 -1.47 -6.72
C MET A 83 -8.60 -0.06 -6.35
N ARG A 84 -9.92 0.17 -6.38
CA ARG A 84 -10.52 1.44 -5.95
C ARG A 84 -10.19 1.75 -4.48
N ARG A 85 -10.25 0.76 -3.59
CA ARG A 85 -9.91 0.91 -2.18
C ARG A 85 -8.44 1.32 -2.00
N ARG A 86 -7.52 0.70 -2.75
CA ARG A 86 -6.09 1.04 -2.71
C ARG A 86 -5.80 2.45 -3.21
N MET A 87 -6.41 2.85 -4.32
CA MET A 87 -6.27 4.20 -4.86
C MET A 87 -6.71 5.27 -3.84
N LEU A 88 -7.87 5.08 -3.21
CA LEU A 88 -8.37 5.99 -2.17
C LEU A 88 -7.46 6.02 -0.92
N ALA A 89 -6.85 4.90 -0.55
CA ALA A 89 -5.91 4.86 0.56
C ALA A 89 -4.62 5.66 0.26
N LEU A 90 -4.10 5.55 -0.96
CA LEU A 90 -2.94 6.32 -1.41
C LEU A 90 -3.22 7.82 -1.44
N GLU A 91 -4.39 8.23 -1.93
CA GLU A 91 -4.81 9.65 -1.94
C GLU A 91 -4.88 10.22 -0.51
N ARG A 92 -5.41 9.45 0.45
CA ARG A 92 -5.46 9.87 1.87
C ARG A 92 -4.08 10.05 2.48
N GLN A 93 -3.14 9.14 2.18
CA GLN A 93 -1.75 9.25 2.65
C GLN A 93 -1.05 10.49 2.09
N GLN A 94 -1.41 10.92 0.88
CA GLN A 94 -0.87 12.14 0.26
C GLN A 94 -1.55 13.42 0.79
N ALA A 95 -2.81 13.33 1.21
CA ALA A 95 -3.58 14.43 1.75
C ALA A 95 -3.34 14.68 3.25
N GLU A 96 -2.81 13.69 3.99
CA GLU A 96 -2.33 13.92 5.36
C GLU A 96 -1.15 14.91 5.32
N PRO A 97 -1.24 16.04 6.04
CA PRO A 97 -0.17 17.03 6.02
C PRO A 97 1.10 16.40 6.60
N ARG A 98 2.23 16.53 5.88
CA ARG A 98 3.58 16.27 6.41
C ARG A 98 3.64 16.84 7.83
N SER A 99 3.91 15.96 8.80
CA SER A 99 3.80 16.18 10.24
C SER A 99 4.11 17.63 10.67
N PRO A 100 3.29 18.24 11.57
CA PRO A 100 3.50 19.61 12.05
C PRO A 100 4.86 19.81 12.75
N ALA A 101 5.55 18.74 13.14
CA ALA A 101 6.90 18.80 13.71
C ALA A 101 7.94 19.45 12.78
N LEU A 102 7.80 19.33 11.44
CA LEU A 102 8.70 20.03 10.51
C LEU A 102 8.33 21.50 10.30
N GLN A 103 7.08 21.89 10.61
CA GLN A 103 6.58 23.26 10.42
C GLN A 103 6.94 24.15 11.62
N VAL A 104 6.93 23.60 12.84
CA VAL A 104 7.34 24.33 14.05
C VAL A 104 8.83 24.67 14.02
N ALA A 105 9.69 23.74 13.57
CA ALA A 105 11.13 23.97 13.45
C ALA A 105 11.48 25.09 12.43
N ALA A 106 10.69 25.23 11.36
CA ALA A 106 10.90 26.30 10.38
C ALA A 106 10.45 27.68 10.89
N ALA A 107 9.40 27.74 11.72
CA ALA A 107 8.91 28.98 12.31
C ALA A 107 9.81 29.49 13.46
N GLU A 108 10.38 28.58 14.26
CA GLU A 108 11.30 28.94 15.35
C GLU A 108 12.63 29.50 14.83
N ALA A 109 13.11 29.03 13.67
CA ALA A 109 14.34 29.53 13.05
C ALA A 109 14.22 30.97 12.50
N MET A 110 13.00 31.47 12.24
CA MET A 110 12.77 32.82 11.68
C MET A 110 12.48 33.89 12.75
N THR A 111 12.33 33.52 14.02
CA THR A 111 11.92 34.47 15.09
C THR A 111 13.06 34.82 16.05
N THR A 112 14.28 34.32 15.85
CA THR A 112 15.42 34.67 16.71
C THR A 112 15.93 36.09 16.39
N PRO A 113 15.83 37.06 17.31
CA PRO A 113 16.38 38.39 17.08
C PRO A 113 17.91 38.31 17.13
N LEU A 114 18.59 38.77 16.08
CA LEU A 114 20.00 39.12 16.12
C LEU A 114 20.19 40.28 17.12
N GLN A 115 20.46 39.98 18.38
CA GLN A 115 21.08 40.94 19.28
C GLN A 115 22.60 40.84 19.15
N GLY A 116 23.16 41.81 18.41
CA GLY A 116 24.58 42.12 18.47
C GLY A 116 24.85 43.14 19.58
N THR A 117 25.83 42.84 20.43
CA THR A 117 26.78 43.73 21.15
C THR A 117 27.66 42.77 21.97
N GLY A 118 28.98 42.69 21.87
CA GLY A 118 29.95 43.75 22.14
C GLY A 118 30.91 43.28 23.26
N THR A 119 32.06 42.74 22.85
CA THR A 119 33.40 42.79 23.46
C THR A 119 33.65 42.97 24.99
N HIS A 120 34.57 42.10 25.48
CA HIS A 120 35.67 42.30 26.46
C HIS A 120 35.59 41.57 27.82
N GLY A 121 36.67 40.82 28.12
CA GLY A 121 37.00 40.37 29.47
C GLY A 121 38.01 39.21 29.50
N LEU A 122 39.29 39.53 29.68
CA LEU A 122 40.41 38.60 29.87
C LEU A 122 40.22 37.68 31.09
N GLY A 123 40.74 36.45 31.02
CA GLY A 123 40.78 35.55 32.19
C GLY A 123 41.45 34.18 31.97
N THR A 124 42.76 34.18 31.74
CA THR A 124 43.76 33.25 32.32
C THR A 124 43.63 31.71 32.14
N LEU A 125 44.51 31.20 31.26
CA LEU A 125 45.28 29.94 31.28
C LEU A 125 45.02 28.90 32.40
N ARG A 126 44.77 27.64 31.99
CA ARG A 126 45.67 26.50 32.24
C ARG A 126 45.30 25.23 31.45
N PRO A 127 46.28 24.44 30.95
CA PRO A 127 46.05 23.18 30.23
C PRO A 127 46.13 21.98 31.18
N VAL A 128 45.28 20.96 30.98
CA VAL A 128 45.48 19.62 31.57
C VAL A 128 45.12 18.54 30.54
N ILE A 129 46.15 18.13 29.81
CA ILE A 129 46.61 16.76 29.53
C ILE A 129 45.56 15.63 29.57
N SER A 130 45.41 14.94 28.43
CA SER A 130 44.75 13.63 28.23
C SER A 130 45.33 12.50 29.10
N PRO A 131 44.66 11.33 29.21
CA PRO A 131 45.10 10.29 28.29
C PRO A 131 44.00 9.38 27.72
N ILE A 132 44.32 8.90 26.53
CA ILE A 132 43.86 7.69 25.86
C ILE A 132 43.84 6.50 26.83
N ARG A 133 42.81 5.65 26.73
CA ARG A 133 42.99 4.22 27.03
C ARG A 133 42.19 3.34 26.07
N ALA A 134 42.94 2.50 25.38
CA ALA A 134 42.50 1.40 24.54
C ALA A 134 41.87 0.28 25.37
N ARG A 135 40.85 -0.37 24.80
CA ARG A 135 40.86 -1.81 24.51
C ARG A 135 39.70 -2.17 23.60
#